data_AF-T0L2G1-F1
#
_entry.id   AF-T0L2G1-F1
#
_cell.length_a   1.000
_cell.length_b   1.000
_cell.length_c   1.000
_cell.angle_alpha   90.00
_cell.angle_beta   90.00
_cell.angle_gamma   90.00
#
_symmetry.space_group_name_H-M   'P 1'
#
loop_
_entity.id
_entity.type
_entity.pdbx_description
1 polymer ?
#
loop_
_entity_poly.entity_id
_entity_poly.type
_entity_poly.pdbx_seq_one_letter_code
_entity_poly.pdbx_strand_id
1 'polypeptide(L)'
;MKSSKPQIGMKALKQEMIDLKADQHKFDEQIKEYENKIEEIKRSDAKNSPKYPLLTKNKELNLTIKELLSNRKECYDKMEEITDAYGDLGQKHKEAVRYMSTEAIDKRLKDINMEMLKFPCSTQQSKVFENEIKDLKIKKQEIENEQKKFEIIKQAQEKYYALKDNVRELSKQISELKKEINNNMDQIKALDSIDQKMNPQVESLQKNITELKNKKLEMKARETVLQQEISKKREEYNIFQQKKVIQEAYEKKKKEILEKIQEFEKQKEKLGFEKTKCDSSKFDSLIFFLGNMKGNSNDKITFPIDVAMSLSQFKIRIPSQFSQIPLTIDELKIKKIDFVKDVAVRIKELDEEIGRIDEAIKKKKDF
;
A
#
# COMPACT_ATOMS: atom_id res chain seq x y z
N MET A 1 -5.71 -10.77 -49.16
CA MET A 1 -4.57 -11.11 -48.27
C MET A 1 -4.93 -10.75 -46.85
N LYS A 2 -5.36 -11.72 -46.02
CA LYS A 2 -5.57 -11.48 -44.58
C LYS A 2 -4.22 -11.63 -43.88
N SER A 3 -3.62 -10.50 -43.54
CA SER A 3 -2.42 -10.41 -42.71
C SER A 3 -2.70 -11.09 -41.36
N SER A 4 -2.17 -12.30 -41.20
CA SER A 4 -2.12 -13.03 -39.94
C SER A 4 -1.13 -12.30 -39.03
N LYS A 5 -1.63 -11.36 -38.22
CA LYS A 5 -0.84 -10.78 -37.12
C LYS A 5 -0.30 -11.93 -36.26
N PRO A 6 1.00 -11.93 -35.91
CA PRO A 6 1.59 -12.97 -35.08
C PRO A 6 0.82 -13.04 -33.75
N GLN A 7 0.24 -14.20 -33.45
CA GLN A 7 -0.47 -14.41 -32.19
C GLN A 7 0.54 -14.44 -31.05
N ILE A 8 0.66 -13.32 -30.34
CA ILE A 8 1.49 -13.21 -29.15
C ILE A 8 0.86 -14.11 -28.07
N GLY A 9 1.67 -15.04 -27.54
CA GLY A 9 1.22 -15.95 -26.49
C GLY A 9 0.95 -15.23 -25.17
N MET A 10 0.04 -15.77 -24.35
CA MET A 10 -0.37 -15.16 -23.08
C MET A 10 0.77 -15.00 -22.06
N LYS A 11 1.85 -15.79 -22.18
CA LYS A 11 3.08 -15.60 -21.41
C LYS A 11 3.83 -14.32 -21.82
N ALA A 12 3.93 -14.04 -23.11
CA ALA A 12 4.60 -12.85 -23.63
C ALA A 12 3.84 -11.57 -23.26
N LEU A 13 2.50 -11.56 -23.36
CA LEU A 13 1.69 -10.42 -22.89
C LEU A 13 1.87 -10.11 -21.40
N LYS A 14 1.97 -11.16 -20.57
CA LYS A 14 2.23 -11.01 -19.13
C LYS A 14 3.64 -10.47 -18.85
N GLN A 15 4.64 -10.94 -19.59
CA GLN A 15 6.01 -10.45 -19.44
C GLN A 15 6.11 -8.97 -19.84
N GLU A 16 5.51 -8.59 -20.97
CA GLU A 16 5.47 -7.18 -21.41
C GLU A 16 4.80 -6.28 -20.37
N MET A 17 3.74 -6.76 -19.70
CA MET A 17 3.12 -6.05 -18.58
C MET A 17 4.06 -5.85 -17.38
N ILE A 18 4.89 -6.84 -17.07
CA ILE A 18 5.88 -6.75 -15.98
C ILE A 18 6.96 -5.74 -16.35
N ASP A 19 7.46 -5.82 -17.59
CA ASP A 19 8.51 -4.92 -18.10
C ASP A 19 8.03 -3.46 -18.12
N LEU A 20 6.80 -3.21 -18.58
CA LEU A 20 6.18 -1.88 -18.54
C LEU A 20 6.09 -1.33 -17.12
N LYS A 21 5.73 -2.16 -16.13
CA LYS A 21 5.66 -1.72 -14.72
C LYS A 21 7.04 -1.41 -14.16
N ALA A 22 8.05 -2.21 -14.51
CA ALA A 22 9.43 -1.96 -14.10
C ALA A 22 9.95 -0.65 -14.70
N ASP A 23 9.66 -0.37 -15.97
CA ASP A 23 10.08 0.87 -16.62
C ASP A 23 9.32 2.10 -16.09
N GLN A 24 8.02 1.97 -15.78
CA GLN A 24 7.28 3.01 -15.07
C GLN A 24 7.93 3.35 -13.71
N HIS A 25 8.40 2.34 -12.98
CA HIS A 25 9.11 2.55 -11.70
C HIS A 25 10.45 3.28 -11.90
N LYS A 26 11.24 2.90 -12.92
CA LYS A 26 12.50 3.59 -13.25
C LYS A 26 12.25 5.07 -13.58
N PHE A 27 11.18 5.39 -14.30
CA PHE A 27 10.83 6.78 -14.57
C PHE A 27 10.46 7.54 -13.29
N ASP A 28 9.79 6.90 -12.32
CA ASP A 28 9.50 7.53 -11.03
C ASP A 28 10.76 7.83 -10.23
N GLU A 29 11.74 6.92 -10.25
CA GLU A 29 13.05 7.16 -9.61
C GLU A 29 13.81 8.30 -10.29
N GLN A 30 13.85 8.33 -11.62
CA GLN A 30 14.51 9.40 -12.38
C GLN A 30 13.84 10.76 -12.16
N ILE A 31 12.50 10.81 -12.11
CA ILE A 31 11.77 12.04 -11.80
C ILE A 31 12.15 12.55 -10.41
N LYS A 32 12.16 11.68 -9.39
CA LYS A 32 12.59 12.05 -8.03
C LYS A 32 14.02 12.54 -7.99
N GLU A 33 14.93 11.90 -8.74
CA GLU A 33 16.32 12.34 -8.82
C GLU A 33 16.44 13.74 -9.43
N TYR A 34 15.71 14.03 -10.52
CA TYR A 34 15.69 15.37 -11.11
C TYR A 34 15.04 16.41 -10.20
N GLU A 35 13.97 16.06 -9.47
CA GLU A 35 13.35 16.94 -8.47
C GLU A 35 14.33 17.30 -7.35
N ASN A 36 15.08 16.31 -6.84
CA ASN A 36 16.12 16.53 -5.84
C ASN A 36 17.25 17.43 -6.37
N LYS A 37 17.73 17.20 -7.61
CA LYS A 37 18.74 18.06 -8.25
C LYS A 37 18.25 19.50 -8.42
N ILE A 38 16.98 19.69 -8.78
CA ILE A 38 16.37 21.03 -8.87
C ILE A 38 16.40 21.71 -7.50
N GLU A 39 16.06 21.01 -6.42
CA GLU A 39 16.13 21.58 -5.07
C GLU A 39 17.55 21.96 -4.66
N GLU A 40 18.52 21.11 -4.94
CA GLU A 40 19.93 21.39 -4.65
C GLU A 40 20.43 22.62 -5.39
N ILE A 41 20.11 22.74 -6.69
CA ILE A 41 20.44 23.92 -7.49
C ILE A 41 19.78 25.16 -6.89
N LYS A 42 18.49 25.11 -6.54
CA LYS A 42 17.80 26.24 -5.90
C LYS A 42 18.45 26.65 -4.58
N ARG A 43 18.88 25.69 -3.76
CA ARG A 43 19.60 25.97 -2.51
C ARG A 43 20.97 26.59 -2.76
N SER A 44 21.69 26.11 -3.77
CA SER A 44 22.99 26.66 -4.19
C SER A 44 22.83 28.09 -4.73
N ASP A 45 21.89 28.32 -5.64
CA ASP A 45 21.57 29.63 -6.20
C ASP A 45 21.14 30.62 -5.11
N ALA A 46 20.38 30.17 -4.11
CA ALA A 46 20.00 31.00 -2.97
C ALA A 46 21.21 31.42 -2.11
N LYS A 47 22.19 30.52 -1.91
CA LYS A 47 23.43 30.82 -1.16
C LYS A 47 24.40 31.70 -1.95
N ASN A 48 24.50 31.48 -3.26
CA ASN A 48 25.35 32.25 -4.15
C ASN A 48 24.70 33.56 -4.62
N SER A 49 23.44 33.80 -4.23
CA SER A 49 22.73 35.03 -4.54
C SER A 49 23.44 36.23 -3.93
N PRO A 50 23.58 37.34 -4.66
CA PRO A 50 24.04 38.62 -4.10
C PRO A 50 23.19 39.11 -2.91
N LYS A 51 21.96 38.60 -2.75
CA LYS A 51 21.06 38.90 -1.63
C LYS A 51 21.48 38.19 -0.33
N TYR A 52 22.10 37.02 -0.42
CA TYR A 52 22.46 36.20 0.74
C TYR A 52 23.36 36.91 1.77
N PRO A 53 24.47 37.57 1.37
CA PRO A 53 25.31 38.31 2.32
C PRO A 53 24.55 39.49 2.96
N LEU A 54 23.73 40.21 2.19
CA LEU A 54 22.92 41.33 2.71
C LEU A 54 21.88 40.86 3.75
N LEU A 55 21.21 39.73 3.49
CA LEU A 55 20.26 39.13 4.42
C LEU A 55 20.94 38.63 5.69
N THR A 56 22.13 38.03 5.57
CA THR A 56 22.91 37.55 6.71
C THR A 56 23.37 38.72 7.58
N LYS A 57 23.94 39.76 6.95
CA LYS A 57 24.34 40.99 7.62
C LYS A 57 23.16 41.67 8.32
N ASN A 58 22.00 41.74 7.69
CA ASN A 58 20.79 42.28 8.33
C ASN A 58 20.35 41.47 9.56
N LYS A 59 20.52 40.15 9.57
CA LYS A 59 20.24 39.33 10.75
C LYS A 59 21.20 39.67 11.89
N GLU A 60 22.49 39.79 11.60
CA GLU A 60 23.52 40.18 12.58
C GLU A 60 23.24 41.57 13.15
N LEU A 61 22.99 42.57 12.30
CA LEU A 61 22.64 43.93 12.71
C LEU A 61 21.40 43.96 13.61
N ASN A 62 20.38 43.14 13.31
CA ASN A 62 19.19 43.03 14.15
C ASN A 62 19.48 42.40 15.52
N LEU A 63 20.41 41.44 15.61
CA LEU A 63 20.85 40.87 16.89
C LEU A 63 21.59 41.94 17.71
N THR A 64 22.51 42.68 17.11
CA THR A 64 23.22 43.78 17.77
C THR A 64 22.26 44.87 18.26
N ILE A 65 21.26 45.26 17.45
CA ILE A 65 20.23 46.22 17.88
C ILE A 65 19.46 45.71 19.10
N LYS A 66 19.12 44.41 19.16
CA LYS A 66 18.43 43.83 20.32
C LYS A 66 19.29 43.92 21.59
N GLU A 67 20.58 43.64 21.49
CA GLU A 67 21.53 43.77 22.60
C GLU A 67 21.65 45.23 23.06
N LEU A 68 21.83 46.18 22.14
CA LEU A 68 21.89 47.61 22.46
C LEU A 68 20.59 48.12 23.10
N LEU A 69 19.43 47.61 22.66
CA LEU A 69 18.14 47.92 23.29
C LEU A 69 18.05 47.39 24.72
N SER A 70 18.61 46.21 24.99
CA SER A 70 18.72 45.64 26.34
C SER A 70 19.61 46.52 27.23
N ASN A 71 20.82 46.86 26.75
CA ASN A 71 21.76 47.72 27.50
C ASN A 71 21.15 49.10 27.77
N ARG A 72 20.42 49.65 26.80
CA ARG A 72 19.73 50.94 26.97
C ARG A 72 18.63 50.84 28.03
N LYS A 73 17.91 49.72 28.08
CA LYS A 73 16.91 49.45 29.12
C LYS A 73 17.57 49.39 30.50
N GLU A 74 18.67 48.65 30.64
CA GLU A 74 19.41 48.58 31.92
C GLU A 74 19.89 49.96 32.40
N CYS A 75 20.29 50.85 31.47
CA CYS A 75 20.60 52.23 31.83
C CYS A 75 19.38 53.00 32.34
N TYR A 76 18.21 52.83 31.72
CA TYR A 76 16.96 53.43 32.21
C TYR A 76 16.57 52.89 33.58
N ASP A 77 16.65 51.58 33.79
CA ASP A 77 16.33 50.93 35.06
C ASP A 77 17.24 51.48 36.18
N LYS A 78 18.56 51.62 35.93
CA LYS A 78 19.50 52.24 36.87
C LYS A 78 19.22 53.72 37.12
N MET A 79 18.77 54.46 36.11
CA MET A 79 18.39 55.88 36.27
C MET A 79 17.12 56.00 37.13
N GLU A 80 16.16 55.09 36.96
CA GLU A 80 14.95 55.00 37.77
C GLU A 80 15.30 54.68 39.23
N GLU A 81 16.15 53.67 39.48
CA GLU A 81 16.65 53.35 40.82
C GLU A 81 17.31 54.55 41.53
N ILE A 82 18.14 55.31 40.81
CA ILE A 82 18.76 56.53 41.36
C ILE A 82 17.70 57.60 41.68
N THR A 83 16.70 57.75 40.80
CA THR A 83 15.63 58.74 40.96
C THR A 83 14.73 58.36 42.13
N ASP A 84 14.43 57.08 42.32
CA ASP A 84 13.64 56.57 43.45
C ASP A 84 14.38 56.76 44.78
N ALA A 85 15.70 56.56 44.79
CA ALA A 85 16.52 56.68 46.00
C ALA A 85 16.75 58.15 46.44
N TYR A 86 16.87 59.08 45.50
CA TYR A 86 17.32 60.45 45.78
C TYR A 86 16.37 61.56 45.31
N GLY A 87 15.25 61.22 44.66
CA GLY A 87 14.30 62.15 44.07
C GLY A 87 14.74 62.68 42.70
N ASP A 88 14.08 63.75 42.23
CA ASP A 88 14.37 64.35 40.92
C ASP A 88 15.73 65.08 40.93
N LEU A 89 16.78 64.36 40.53
CA LEU A 89 18.14 64.87 40.34
C LEU A 89 18.32 65.66 39.03
N GLY A 90 17.27 65.78 38.21
CA GLY A 90 17.27 66.53 36.95
C GLY A 90 17.35 68.04 37.13
N GLN A 91 17.04 68.54 38.33
CA GLN A 91 17.13 69.96 38.69
C GLN A 91 18.45 70.26 39.42
N LYS A 92 19.15 71.32 39.00
CA LYS A 92 20.29 71.84 39.77
C LYS A 92 19.79 72.27 41.16
N HIS A 93 20.16 71.56 42.22
CA HIS A 93 19.91 72.02 43.57
C HIS A 93 20.56 73.40 43.75
N LYS A 94 19.74 74.42 44.01
CA LYS A 94 20.23 75.73 44.46
C LYS A 94 21.00 75.48 45.76
N GLU A 95 22.25 75.89 45.81
CA GLU A 95 23.08 75.87 47.02
C GLU A 95 22.26 76.42 48.18
N ALA A 96 22.02 75.57 49.18
CA ALA A 96 21.30 75.96 50.37
C ALA A 96 22.11 77.04 51.09
N VAL A 97 21.48 78.22 51.17
CA VAL A 97 21.65 79.33 52.12
C VAL A 97 22.71 79.13 53.20
N ARG A 98 23.66 80.10 53.25
CA ARG A 98 24.64 80.37 54.32
C ARG A 98 24.22 79.87 55.71
N TYR A 99 24.71 78.69 56.09
CA TYR A 99 24.94 78.35 57.49
C TYR A 99 26.27 78.96 57.97
N MET A 100 26.43 79.23 59.27
CA MET A 100 27.77 79.48 59.83
C MET A 100 28.66 78.27 59.46
N SER A 101 29.86 78.51 58.94
CA SER A 101 30.77 77.40 58.64
C SER A 101 31.13 76.62 59.91
N THR A 102 31.45 75.34 59.77
CA THR A 102 31.98 74.52 60.86
C THR A 102 33.22 75.17 61.49
N GLU A 103 34.04 75.85 60.69
CA GLU A 103 35.18 76.66 61.13
C GLU A 103 34.78 77.87 61.99
N ALA A 104 33.67 78.55 61.67
CA ALA A 104 33.15 79.65 62.46
C ALA A 104 32.60 79.18 63.82
N ILE A 105 31.96 78.00 63.85
CA ILE A 105 31.52 77.34 65.08
C ILE A 105 32.73 76.95 65.94
N ASP A 106 33.77 76.36 65.35
CA ASP A 106 34.99 75.97 66.06
C ASP A 106 35.75 77.18 66.61
N LYS A 107 35.73 78.30 65.89
CA LYS A 107 36.27 79.58 66.38
C LYS A 107 35.48 80.10 67.59
N ARG A 108 34.14 80.11 67.52
CA ARG A 108 33.30 80.56 68.65
C ARG A 108 33.44 79.67 69.89
N LEU A 109 33.56 78.36 69.71
CA LEU A 109 33.83 77.42 70.80
C LEU A 109 35.18 77.70 71.48
N LYS A 110 36.22 78.04 70.72
CA LYS A 110 37.52 78.45 71.26
C LYS A 110 37.41 79.78 72.03
N ASP A 111 36.67 80.74 71.50
CA ASP A 111 36.47 82.04 72.14
C ASP A 111 35.75 81.90 73.49
N ILE A 112 34.67 81.12 73.56
CA ILE A 112 33.95 80.80 74.81
C ILE A 112 34.89 80.13 75.83
N ASN A 113 35.70 79.16 75.40
CA ASN A 113 36.67 78.49 76.28
C ASN A 113 37.72 79.46 76.83
N MET A 114 38.17 80.43 76.02
CA MET A 114 39.11 81.46 76.46
C MET A 114 38.46 82.49 77.39
N GLU A 115 37.19 82.85 77.18
CA GLU A 115 36.41 83.73 78.06
C GLU A 115 36.19 83.10 79.44
N MET A 116 35.89 81.80 79.50
CA MET A 116 35.77 81.04 80.76
C MET A 116 37.09 80.94 81.55
N LEU A 117 38.25 80.95 80.86
CA LEU A 117 39.57 80.86 81.50
C LEU A 117 40.10 82.21 82.01
N LYS A 118 39.74 83.32 81.35
CA LYS A 118 40.29 84.66 81.63
C LYS A 118 39.57 85.41 82.76
N PHE A 119 38.29 85.10 83.02
CA PHE A 119 37.47 85.84 83.97
C PHE A 119 36.77 84.90 84.97
N PRO A 120 36.68 85.25 86.27
CA PRO A 120 35.89 84.48 87.23
C PRO A 120 34.40 84.54 86.83
N CYS A 121 33.90 83.44 86.28
CA CYS A 121 32.52 83.35 85.80
C CYS A 121 31.52 83.22 86.96
N SER A 122 30.42 83.97 86.88
CA SER A 122 29.28 83.77 87.76
C SER A 122 28.54 82.47 87.42
N THR A 123 27.79 81.91 88.37
CA THR A 123 26.97 80.69 88.16
C THR A 123 25.95 80.85 87.01
N GLN A 124 25.48 82.07 86.74
CA GLN A 124 24.57 82.35 85.62
C GLN A 124 25.29 82.37 84.27
N GLN A 125 26.45 83.02 84.17
CA GLN A 125 27.24 83.06 82.93
C GLN A 125 27.76 81.68 82.53
N SER A 126 28.18 80.87 83.51
CA SER A 126 28.59 79.48 83.26
C SER A 126 27.47 78.64 82.65
N LYS A 127 26.22 78.79 83.12
CA LYS A 127 25.05 78.12 82.52
C LYS A 127 24.75 78.60 81.09
N VAL A 128 24.94 79.90 80.81
CA VAL A 128 24.75 80.46 79.46
C VAL A 128 25.79 79.89 78.50
N PHE A 129 27.07 79.87 78.88
CA PHE A 129 28.13 79.26 78.06
C PHE A 129 27.92 77.75 77.87
N GLU A 130 27.47 77.04 78.90
CA GLU A 130 27.20 75.60 78.80
C GLU A 130 26.08 75.31 77.76
N ASN A 131 25.02 76.11 77.76
CA ASN A 131 23.93 76.00 76.78
C ASN A 131 24.41 76.39 75.37
N GLU A 132 25.18 77.47 75.22
CA GLU A 132 25.73 77.89 73.93
C GLU A 132 26.67 76.82 73.34
N ILE A 133 27.51 76.18 74.16
CA ILE A 133 28.37 75.07 73.72
C ILE A 133 27.54 73.86 73.25
N LYS A 134 26.45 73.52 73.96
CA LYS A 134 25.56 72.41 73.56
C LYS A 134 24.90 72.71 72.22
N ASP A 135 24.35 73.91 72.04
CA ASP A 135 23.71 74.33 70.80
C ASP A 135 24.69 74.38 69.63
N LEU A 136 25.91 74.89 69.85
CA LEU A 136 26.96 74.92 68.83
C LEU A 136 27.42 73.52 68.42
N LYS A 137 27.50 72.57 69.36
CA LYS A 137 27.81 71.16 69.05
C LYS A 137 26.70 70.49 68.22
N ILE A 138 25.44 70.70 68.58
CA ILE A 138 24.28 70.18 67.82
C ILE A 138 24.30 70.74 66.40
N LYS A 139 24.43 72.07 66.24
CA LYS A 139 24.50 72.73 64.93
C LYS A 139 25.67 72.23 64.10
N LYS A 140 26.85 72.02 64.70
CA LYS A 140 28.01 71.45 64.00
C LYS A 140 27.70 70.06 63.45
N GLN A 141 27.10 69.20 64.27
CA GLN A 141 26.73 67.84 63.86
C GLN A 141 25.66 67.85 62.76
N GLU A 142 24.68 68.75 62.82
CA GLU A 142 23.66 68.93 61.77
C GLU A 142 24.30 69.34 60.44
N ILE A 143 25.19 70.34 60.44
CA ILE A 143 25.91 70.79 59.24
C ILE A 143 26.77 69.67 58.65
N GLU A 144 27.52 68.92 59.48
CA GLU A 144 28.32 67.78 59.00
C GLU A 144 27.45 66.68 58.37
N ASN A 145 26.26 66.42 58.94
CA ASN A 145 25.32 65.45 58.38
C ASN A 145 24.70 65.94 57.06
N GLU A 146 24.37 67.23 56.95
CA GLU A 146 23.89 67.84 55.71
C GLU A 146 24.95 67.83 54.62
N GLN A 147 26.21 68.14 54.95
CA GLN A 147 27.34 68.06 54.01
C GLN A 147 27.53 66.64 53.47
N LYS A 148 27.46 65.63 54.32
CA LYS A 148 27.52 64.21 53.88
C LYS A 148 26.37 63.84 52.96
N LYS A 149 25.13 64.26 53.29
CA LYS A 149 23.96 64.04 52.42
C LYS A 149 24.12 64.73 51.07
N PHE A 150 24.59 65.97 51.06
CA PHE A 150 24.83 66.73 49.83
C PHE A 150 25.87 66.05 48.93
N GLU A 151 26.97 65.57 49.51
CA GLU A 151 28.01 64.85 48.76
C GLU A 151 27.47 63.56 48.12
N ILE A 152 26.64 62.80 48.85
CA ILE A 152 25.98 61.59 48.30
C ILE A 152 25.05 61.97 47.14
N ILE A 153 24.24 63.02 47.29
CA ILE A 153 23.33 63.50 46.24
C ILE A 153 24.12 63.95 45.01
N LYS A 154 25.24 64.66 45.19
CA LYS A 154 26.10 65.09 44.09
C LYS A 154 26.68 63.91 43.32
N GLN A 155 27.17 62.88 44.01
CA GLN A 155 27.67 61.65 43.37
C GLN A 155 26.56 60.89 42.64
N ALA A 156 25.35 60.84 43.21
CA ALA A 156 24.18 60.25 42.54
C ALA A 156 23.81 61.03 41.27
N GLN A 157 23.89 62.36 41.31
CA GLN A 157 23.64 63.24 40.16
C GLN A 157 24.66 63.04 39.05
N GLU A 158 25.95 62.95 39.38
CA GLU A 158 27.01 62.65 38.40
C GLU A 158 26.80 61.28 37.72
N LYS A 159 26.46 60.25 38.50
CA LYS A 159 26.10 58.92 37.97
C LYS A 159 24.88 58.96 37.05
N TYR A 160 23.84 59.71 37.44
CA TYR A 160 22.63 59.89 36.65
C TYR A 160 22.93 60.52 35.28
N TYR A 161 23.73 61.59 35.24
CA TYR A 161 24.11 62.23 33.98
C TYR A 161 24.99 61.33 33.11
N ALA A 162 25.91 60.57 33.70
CA ALA A 162 26.70 59.58 32.96
C ALA A 162 25.82 58.51 32.30
N LEU A 163 24.82 57.99 33.02
CA LEU A 163 23.84 57.05 32.45
C LEU A 163 23.00 57.70 31.34
N LYS A 164 22.59 58.96 31.52
CA LYS A 164 21.84 59.71 30.51
C LYS A 164 22.63 59.90 29.22
N ASP A 165 23.93 60.19 29.32
CA ASP A 165 24.80 60.31 28.15
C ASP A 165 25.05 58.94 27.48
N ASN A 166 25.19 57.87 28.26
CA ASN A 166 25.23 56.50 27.72
C ASN A 166 23.95 56.15 26.93
N VAL A 167 22.77 56.51 27.43
CA VAL A 167 21.49 56.31 26.73
C VAL A 167 21.44 57.04 25.39
N ARG A 168 21.97 58.27 25.34
CA ARG A 168 22.06 59.06 24.10
C ARG A 168 22.97 58.37 23.08
N GLU A 169 24.14 57.92 23.49
CA GLU A 169 25.09 57.23 22.62
C GLU A 169 24.52 55.91 22.09
N LEU A 170 23.93 55.08 22.96
CA LEU A 170 23.25 53.85 22.56
C LEU A 170 22.11 54.12 21.56
N SER A 171 21.35 55.20 21.76
CA SER A 171 20.26 55.56 20.85
C SER A 171 20.77 56.01 19.47
N LYS A 172 21.91 56.70 19.43
CA LYS A 172 22.59 57.08 18.20
C LYS A 172 23.08 55.84 17.43
N GLN A 173 23.76 54.91 18.11
CA GLN A 173 24.22 53.65 17.53
C GLN A 173 23.06 52.82 16.96
N ILE A 174 21.97 52.67 17.71
CA ILE A 174 20.75 51.98 17.23
C ILE A 174 20.21 52.65 15.96
N SER A 175 20.18 54.00 15.91
CA SER A 175 19.70 54.71 14.73
C SER A 175 20.60 54.51 13.50
N GLU A 176 21.91 54.43 13.68
CA GLU A 176 22.88 54.20 12.60
C GLU A 176 22.73 52.78 12.04
N LEU A 177 22.66 51.76 12.90
CA LEU A 177 22.43 50.37 12.49
C LEU A 177 21.08 50.21 11.75
N LYS A 178 20.03 50.91 12.18
CA LYS A 178 18.73 50.90 11.48
C LYS A 178 18.81 51.52 10.09
N LYS A 179 19.59 52.60 9.91
CA LYS A 179 19.84 53.20 8.59
C LYS A 179 20.59 52.21 7.68
N GLU A 180 21.57 51.51 8.22
CA GLU A 180 22.31 50.48 7.48
C GLU A 180 21.39 49.33 7.04
N ILE A 181 20.50 48.84 7.92
CA ILE A 181 19.49 47.84 7.56
C ILE A 181 18.60 48.33 6.42
N ASN A 182 18.09 49.57 6.51
CA ASN A 182 17.24 50.14 5.46
C ASN A 182 17.98 50.20 4.12
N ASN A 183 19.23 50.66 4.12
CA ASN A 183 20.06 50.70 2.92
C ASN A 183 20.27 49.30 2.32
N ASN A 184 20.56 48.29 3.15
CA ASN A 184 20.67 46.90 2.69
C ASN A 184 19.34 46.37 2.14
N MET A 185 18.21 46.74 2.73
CA MET A 185 16.88 46.34 2.24
C MET A 185 16.55 46.99 0.89
N ASP A 186 16.94 48.24 0.68
CA ASP A 186 16.75 48.91 -0.60
C ASP A 186 17.67 48.31 -1.69
N GLN A 187 18.89 47.91 -1.34
CA GLN A 187 19.75 47.11 -2.22
C GLN A 187 19.12 45.75 -2.57
N ILE A 188 18.50 45.06 -1.61
CA ILE A 188 17.78 43.80 -1.86
C ILE A 188 16.62 44.02 -2.83
N LYS A 189 15.81 45.07 -2.64
CA LYS A 189 14.72 45.41 -3.57
C LYS A 189 15.22 45.73 -4.97
N ALA A 190 16.35 46.45 -5.08
CA ALA A 190 16.98 46.70 -6.37
C ALA A 190 17.39 45.38 -7.05
N LEU A 191 17.93 44.42 -6.29
CA LEU A 191 18.26 43.08 -6.78
C LEU A 191 17.01 42.21 -7.09
N ASP A 192 15.83 42.52 -6.53
CA ASP A 192 14.55 41.90 -6.93
C ASP A 192 14.06 42.44 -8.29
N SER A 193 14.35 43.71 -8.60
CA SER A 193 13.93 44.36 -9.85
C SER A 193 14.75 43.98 -11.08
N ILE A 194 15.89 43.31 -10.89
CA ILE A 194 16.68 42.74 -11.99
C ILE A 194 16.07 41.37 -12.32
N ASP A 195 15.55 41.22 -13.55
CA ASP A 195 14.91 39.99 -14.04
C ASP A 195 15.65 38.73 -13.61
N GLN A 196 15.04 37.97 -12.71
CA GLN A 196 15.54 36.65 -12.33
C GLN A 196 15.25 35.67 -13.46
N LYS A 197 16.17 35.62 -14.44
CA LYS A 197 16.19 34.51 -15.39
C LYS A 197 16.29 33.21 -14.60
N MET A 198 15.32 32.33 -14.81
CA MET A 198 15.31 31.01 -14.21
C MET A 198 16.61 30.29 -14.59
N ASN A 199 17.21 29.57 -13.64
CA ASN A 199 18.45 28.85 -13.92
C ASN A 199 18.22 27.88 -15.11
N PRO A 200 18.96 28.00 -16.22
CA PRO A 200 18.77 27.18 -17.42
C PRO A 200 18.84 25.67 -17.13
N GLN A 201 19.64 25.27 -16.14
CA GLN A 201 19.76 23.88 -15.72
C GLN A 201 18.45 23.39 -15.06
N VAL A 202 17.79 24.23 -14.26
CA VAL A 202 16.49 23.90 -13.68
C VAL A 202 15.42 23.80 -14.76
N GLU A 203 15.42 24.70 -15.75
CA GLU A 203 14.49 24.65 -16.88
C GLU A 203 14.66 23.36 -17.70
N SER A 204 15.92 22.97 -17.98
CA SER A 204 16.23 21.70 -18.65
C SER A 204 15.76 20.49 -17.86
N LEU A 205 16.00 20.45 -16.54
CA LEU A 205 15.54 19.36 -15.68
C LEU A 205 14.00 19.28 -15.62
N GLN A 206 13.30 20.43 -15.59
CA GLN A 206 11.84 20.46 -15.63
C GLN A 206 11.27 19.94 -16.96
N LYS A 207 11.92 20.27 -18.08
CA LYS A 207 11.59 19.71 -19.41
C LYS A 207 11.75 18.19 -19.41
N ASN A 208 12.88 17.68 -18.91
CA ASN A 208 13.13 16.24 -18.80
C ASN A 208 12.07 15.54 -17.91
N ILE A 209 11.69 16.12 -16.77
CA ILE A 209 10.61 15.58 -15.91
C ILE A 209 9.29 15.52 -16.69
N THR A 210 8.97 16.55 -17.46
CA THR A 210 7.74 16.61 -18.25
C THR A 210 7.71 15.52 -19.33
N GLU A 211 8.83 15.33 -20.03
CA GLU A 211 8.99 14.25 -21.01
C GLU A 211 8.85 12.86 -20.39
N LEU A 212 9.45 12.62 -19.22
CA LEU A 212 9.31 11.36 -18.49
C LEU A 212 7.87 11.12 -18.04
N LYS A 213 7.16 12.15 -17.56
CA LYS A 213 5.74 12.06 -17.20
C LYS A 213 4.87 11.70 -18.41
N ASN A 214 5.15 12.27 -19.58
CA ASN A 214 4.45 11.94 -20.81
C ASN A 214 4.71 10.50 -21.25
N LYS A 215 5.97 10.04 -21.25
CA LYS A 215 6.32 8.63 -21.53
C LYS A 215 5.61 7.66 -20.58
N LYS A 216 5.48 8.02 -19.30
CA LYS A 216 4.74 7.22 -18.31
C LYS A 216 3.25 7.14 -18.63
N LEU A 217 2.63 8.22 -19.09
CA LEU A 217 1.22 8.21 -19.52
C LEU A 217 1.00 7.30 -20.73
N GLU A 218 1.88 7.35 -21.72
CA GLU A 218 1.85 6.45 -22.87
C GLU A 218 1.98 4.98 -22.45
N MET A 219 2.89 4.67 -21.52
CA MET A 219 3.03 3.33 -20.97
C MET A 219 1.77 2.84 -20.24
N LYS A 220 1.10 3.70 -19.48
CA LYS A 220 -0.17 3.35 -18.81
C LYS A 220 -1.29 3.07 -19.81
N ALA A 221 -1.34 3.83 -20.91
CA ALA A 221 -2.28 3.56 -21.99
C ALA A 221 -2.00 2.18 -22.63
N ARG A 222 -0.72 1.87 -22.90
CA ARG A 222 -0.31 0.55 -23.41
C ARG A 222 -0.63 -0.59 -22.44
N GLU A 223 -0.41 -0.39 -21.14
CA GLU A 223 -0.79 -1.36 -20.10
C GLU A 223 -2.30 -1.66 -20.14
N THR A 224 -3.14 -0.62 -20.29
CA THR A 224 -4.59 -0.78 -20.37
C THR A 224 -5.00 -1.62 -21.58
N VAL A 225 -4.38 -1.40 -22.74
CA VAL A 225 -4.62 -2.20 -23.96
C VAL A 225 -4.21 -3.66 -23.75
N LEU A 226 -3.03 -3.91 -23.16
CA LEU A 226 -2.56 -5.27 -22.87
C LEU A 226 -3.48 -6.00 -21.89
N GLN A 227 -4.00 -5.32 -20.87
CA GLN A 227 -4.96 -5.91 -19.92
C GLN A 227 -6.25 -6.33 -20.61
N GLN A 228 -6.76 -5.54 -21.56
CA GLN A 228 -7.93 -5.90 -22.36
C GLN A 228 -7.64 -7.12 -23.25
N GLU A 229 -6.47 -7.18 -23.86
CA GLU A 229 -6.06 -8.33 -24.69
C GLU A 229 -5.93 -9.62 -23.88
N ILE A 230 -5.30 -9.54 -22.70
CA ILE A 230 -5.22 -10.67 -21.76
C ILE A 230 -6.61 -11.14 -21.35
N SER A 231 -7.55 -10.21 -21.10
CA SER A 231 -8.92 -10.54 -20.71
C SER A 231 -9.67 -11.27 -21.84
N LYS A 232 -9.57 -10.78 -23.08
CA LYS A 232 -10.13 -11.46 -24.26
C LYS A 232 -9.55 -12.86 -24.44
N LYS A 233 -8.23 -13.03 -24.30
CA LYS A 233 -7.59 -14.35 -24.40
C LYS A 233 -8.04 -15.33 -23.32
N ARG A 234 -8.29 -14.85 -22.10
CA ARG A 234 -8.86 -15.68 -21.02
C ARG A 234 -10.27 -16.16 -21.36
N GLU A 235 -11.09 -15.29 -21.93
CA GLU A 235 -12.45 -15.63 -22.32
C GLU A 235 -12.47 -16.65 -23.47
N GLU A 236 -11.65 -16.43 -24.51
CA GLU A 236 -11.44 -17.39 -25.61
C GLU A 236 -11.01 -18.77 -25.07
N TYR A 237 -10.08 -18.79 -24.11
CA TYR A 237 -9.61 -20.02 -23.49
C TYR A 237 -10.71 -20.73 -22.67
N ASN A 238 -11.53 -19.98 -21.94
CA ASN A 238 -12.66 -20.56 -21.19
C ASN A 238 -13.69 -21.21 -22.12
N ILE A 239 -14.06 -20.52 -23.20
CA ILE A 239 -14.97 -21.06 -24.22
C ILE A 239 -14.38 -22.33 -24.84
N PHE A 240 -13.07 -22.34 -25.14
CA PHE A 240 -12.39 -23.53 -25.65
C PHE A 240 -12.47 -24.71 -24.66
N GLN A 241 -12.24 -24.48 -23.37
CA GLN A 241 -12.35 -25.53 -22.35
C GLN A 241 -13.77 -26.09 -22.24
N GLN A 242 -14.79 -25.23 -22.27
CA GLN A 242 -16.19 -25.68 -22.28
C GLN A 242 -16.50 -26.56 -23.49
N LYS A 243 -16.08 -26.15 -24.69
CA LYS A 243 -16.25 -26.95 -25.92
C LYS A 243 -15.52 -28.30 -25.82
N LYS A 244 -14.31 -28.32 -25.25
CA LYS A 244 -13.55 -29.54 -25.04
C LYS A 244 -14.29 -30.52 -24.13
N VAL A 245 -14.82 -30.05 -23.00
CA VAL A 245 -15.61 -30.88 -22.07
C VAL A 245 -16.86 -31.44 -22.74
N ILE A 246 -17.57 -30.61 -23.53
CA ILE A 246 -18.73 -31.06 -24.30
C ILE A 246 -18.33 -32.16 -25.30
N GLN A 247 -17.23 -31.97 -26.03
CA GLN A 247 -16.73 -32.97 -26.98
C GLN A 247 -16.35 -34.28 -26.28
N GLU A 248 -15.65 -34.21 -25.15
CA GLU A 248 -15.29 -35.40 -24.35
C GLU A 248 -16.53 -36.15 -23.86
N ALA A 249 -17.59 -35.42 -23.47
CA ALA A 249 -18.87 -36.03 -23.10
C ALA A 249 -19.57 -36.71 -24.28
N TYR A 250 -19.53 -36.12 -25.49
CA TYR A 250 -20.03 -36.75 -26.71
C TYR A 250 -19.26 -38.02 -27.06
N GLU A 251 -17.92 -37.98 -27.01
CA GLU A 251 -17.09 -39.16 -27.26
C GLU A 251 -17.36 -40.28 -26.26
N LYS A 252 -17.59 -39.94 -24.98
CA LYS A 252 -17.97 -40.92 -23.95
C LYS A 252 -19.33 -41.57 -24.27
N LYS A 253 -20.34 -40.76 -24.61
CA LYS A 253 -21.66 -41.29 -25.02
C LYS A 253 -21.57 -42.19 -26.24
N LYS A 254 -20.77 -41.82 -27.23
CA LYS A 254 -20.54 -42.63 -28.43
C LYS A 254 -19.95 -44.00 -28.09
N LYS A 255 -18.96 -44.05 -27.19
CA LYS A 255 -18.40 -45.32 -26.69
C LYS A 255 -19.45 -46.17 -25.97
N GLU A 256 -20.25 -45.57 -25.09
CA GLU A 256 -21.33 -46.28 -24.38
C GLU A 256 -22.40 -46.86 -25.34
N ILE A 257 -22.71 -46.15 -26.42
CA ILE A 257 -23.63 -46.65 -27.46
C ILE A 257 -23.01 -47.84 -28.20
N LEU A 258 -21.72 -47.75 -28.58
CA LEU A 258 -21.01 -48.83 -29.26
C LEU A 258 -20.94 -50.10 -28.39
N GLU A 259 -20.63 -49.96 -27.10
CA GLU A 259 -20.63 -51.09 -26.15
C GLU A 259 -22.02 -51.75 -26.05
N LYS A 260 -23.10 -50.95 -26.01
CA LYS A 260 -24.47 -51.46 -26.01
C LYS A 260 -24.85 -52.17 -27.31
N ILE A 261 -24.37 -51.70 -28.46
CA ILE A 261 -24.59 -52.36 -29.75
C ILE A 261 -23.88 -53.72 -29.76
N GLN A 262 -22.62 -53.77 -29.32
CA GLN A 262 -21.87 -55.04 -29.22
C GLN A 262 -22.56 -56.05 -28.30
N GLU A 263 -23.14 -55.61 -27.18
CA GLU A 263 -23.90 -56.49 -26.29
C GLU A 263 -25.16 -57.03 -26.97
N PHE A 264 -25.90 -56.19 -27.70
CA PHE A 264 -27.06 -56.64 -28.48
C PHE A 264 -26.67 -57.59 -29.62
N GLU A 265 -25.54 -57.37 -30.29
CA GLU A 265 -25.01 -58.28 -31.31
C GLU A 265 -24.67 -59.66 -30.71
N LYS A 266 -24.03 -59.70 -29.53
CA LYS A 266 -23.79 -60.97 -28.81
C LYS A 266 -25.09 -61.68 -28.41
N GLN A 267 -26.10 -60.94 -27.97
CA GLN A 267 -27.42 -61.51 -27.64
C GLN A 267 -28.09 -62.10 -28.89
N LYS A 268 -28.03 -61.38 -30.01
CA LYS A 268 -28.52 -61.87 -31.30
C LYS A 268 -27.81 -63.15 -31.74
N GLU A 269 -26.49 -63.23 -31.59
CA GLU A 269 -25.72 -64.45 -31.90
C GLU A 269 -26.16 -65.65 -31.05
N LYS A 270 -26.40 -65.45 -29.74
CA LYS A 270 -26.90 -66.50 -28.84
C LYS A 270 -28.26 -67.03 -29.30
N LEU A 271 -29.21 -66.14 -29.60
CA LEU A 271 -30.54 -66.53 -30.10
C LEU A 271 -30.45 -67.22 -31.46
N GLY A 272 -29.54 -66.75 -32.33
CA GLY A 272 -29.22 -67.42 -33.59
C GLY A 272 -28.68 -68.84 -33.41
N PHE A 273 -27.83 -69.06 -32.41
CA PHE A 273 -27.35 -70.40 -32.05
C PHE A 273 -28.46 -71.29 -31.47
N GLU A 274 -29.38 -70.74 -30.68
CA GLU A 274 -30.56 -71.48 -30.22
C GLU A 274 -31.46 -71.91 -31.39
N LYS A 275 -31.60 -71.05 -32.40
CA LYS A 275 -32.32 -71.37 -33.64
C LYS A 275 -31.67 -72.53 -34.41
N THR A 276 -30.34 -72.56 -34.54
CA THR A 276 -29.64 -73.65 -35.26
C THR A 276 -29.65 -74.99 -34.50
N LYS A 277 -29.82 -74.97 -33.18
CA LYS A 277 -29.97 -76.19 -32.36
C LYS A 277 -31.31 -76.91 -32.59
N CYS A 278 -32.32 -76.21 -33.12
CA CYS A 278 -33.63 -76.75 -33.43
C CYS A 278 -33.66 -77.41 -34.82
N ASP A 279 -32.94 -78.52 -34.98
CA ASP A 279 -32.83 -79.23 -36.26
C ASP A 279 -33.67 -80.52 -36.28
N SER A 280 -34.67 -80.56 -37.18
CA SER A 280 -35.51 -81.74 -37.42
C SER A 280 -34.81 -82.86 -38.20
N SER A 281 -33.64 -82.59 -38.80
CA SER A 281 -32.89 -83.54 -39.63
C SER A 281 -32.39 -84.76 -38.84
N LYS A 282 -32.34 -84.66 -37.50
CA LYS A 282 -32.08 -85.80 -36.61
C LYS A 282 -33.18 -86.87 -36.69
N PHE A 283 -34.44 -86.46 -36.85
CA PHE A 283 -35.54 -87.41 -37.07
C PHE A 283 -35.40 -88.08 -38.43
N ASP A 284 -35.03 -87.35 -39.48
CA ASP A 284 -34.81 -87.91 -40.83
C ASP A 284 -33.67 -88.91 -40.88
N SER A 285 -32.58 -88.61 -40.17
CA SER A 285 -31.43 -89.50 -40.04
C SER A 285 -31.80 -90.81 -39.34
N LEU A 286 -32.63 -90.75 -38.29
CA LEU A 286 -33.13 -91.92 -37.57
C LEU A 286 -34.12 -92.74 -38.40
N ILE A 287 -35.04 -92.07 -39.10
CA ILE A 287 -36.01 -92.73 -39.99
C ILE A 287 -35.28 -93.44 -41.14
N PHE A 288 -34.28 -92.79 -41.74
CA PHE A 288 -33.45 -93.40 -42.79
C PHE A 288 -32.65 -94.59 -42.26
N PHE A 289 -32.04 -94.47 -41.08
CA PHE A 289 -31.27 -95.55 -40.46
C PHE A 289 -32.14 -96.76 -40.14
N LEU A 290 -33.32 -96.55 -39.56
CA LEU A 290 -34.28 -97.61 -39.27
C LEU A 290 -34.87 -98.22 -40.56
N GLY A 291 -35.11 -97.41 -41.59
CA GLY A 291 -35.65 -97.87 -42.88
C GLY A 291 -34.67 -98.73 -43.69
N ASN A 292 -33.37 -98.59 -43.47
CA ASN A 292 -32.33 -99.37 -44.16
C ASN A 292 -31.92 -100.66 -43.42
N MET A 293 -32.45 -100.92 -42.24
CA MET A 293 -32.22 -102.18 -41.54
C MET A 293 -32.97 -103.34 -42.20
N LYS A 294 -32.25 -104.42 -42.51
CA LYS A 294 -32.81 -105.64 -43.12
C LYS A 294 -32.64 -106.83 -42.17
N GLY A 295 -33.69 -107.63 -41.97
CA GLY A 295 -33.69 -108.82 -41.12
C GLY A 295 -35.06 -109.51 -41.10
N ASN A 296 -35.13 -110.73 -40.55
CA ASN A 296 -36.40 -111.47 -40.47
C ASN A 296 -37.21 -111.03 -39.24
N SER A 297 -38.53 -111.20 -39.29
CA SER A 297 -39.51 -110.60 -38.35
C SER A 297 -39.27 -110.89 -36.86
N ASN A 298 -38.56 -111.98 -36.54
CA ASN A 298 -38.29 -112.46 -35.17
C ASN A 298 -36.84 -112.29 -34.70
N ASP A 299 -35.95 -111.72 -35.52
CA ASP A 299 -34.56 -111.51 -35.14
C ASP A 299 -34.44 -110.38 -34.10
N LYS A 300 -33.61 -110.59 -33.07
CA LYS A 300 -33.27 -109.55 -32.09
C LYS A 300 -32.37 -108.51 -32.74
N ILE A 301 -32.72 -107.23 -32.57
CA ILE A 301 -31.93 -106.11 -33.10
C ILE A 301 -31.07 -105.52 -32.00
N THR A 302 -29.83 -105.19 -32.35
CA THR A 302 -28.95 -104.35 -31.55
C THR A 302 -28.69 -103.04 -32.26
N PHE A 303 -28.89 -101.92 -31.57
CA PHE A 303 -28.65 -100.58 -32.10
C PHE A 303 -27.29 -100.04 -31.65
N PRO A 304 -26.61 -99.24 -32.49
CA PRO A 304 -25.53 -98.38 -32.03
C PRO A 304 -26.02 -97.48 -30.89
N ILE A 305 -25.17 -97.23 -29.90
CA ILE A 305 -25.50 -96.47 -28.68
C ILE A 305 -26.09 -95.09 -29.05
N ASP A 306 -25.55 -94.42 -30.06
CA ASP A 306 -25.99 -93.09 -30.49
C ASP A 306 -27.44 -93.08 -31.02
N VAL A 307 -27.85 -94.14 -31.69
CA VAL A 307 -29.21 -94.32 -32.23
C VAL A 307 -30.19 -94.63 -31.09
N ALA A 308 -29.79 -95.50 -30.16
CA ALA A 308 -30.56 -95.80 -28.96
C ALA A 308 -30.74 -94.57 -28.05
N MET A 309 -29.68 -93.77 -27.87
CA MET A 309 -29.74 -92.51 -27.11
C MET A 309 -30.66 -91.49 -27.79
N SER A 310 -30.58 -91.36 -29.13
CA SER A 310 -31.43 -90.41 -29.86
C SER A 310 -32.91 -90.82 -29.80
N LEU A 311 -33.23 -92.12 -29.96
CA LEU A 311 -34.60 -92.63 -29.78
C LEU A 311 -35.11 -92.38 -28.36
N SER A 312 -34.27 -92.60 -27.34
CA SER A 312 -34.59 -92.30 -25.94
C SER A 312 -34.79 -90.80 -25.70
N GLN A 313 -33.96 -89.95 -26.30
CA GLN A 313 -34.06 -88.49 -26.20
C GLN A 313 -35.39 -87.97 -26.75
N PHE A 314 -35.89 -88.58 -27.84
CA PHE A 314 -37.21 -88.29 -28.41
C PHE A 314 -38.36 -89.08 -27.73
N LYS A 315 -38.07 -89.78 -26.62
CA LYS A 315 -39.00 -90.59 -25.82
C LYS A 315 -39.70 -91.69 -26.64
N ILE A 316 -39.03 -92.26 -27.64
CA ILE A 316 -39.56 -93.31 -28.51
C ILE A 316 -39.07 -94.66 -28.00
N ARG A 317 -39.95 -95.67 -28.01
CA ARG A 317 -39.56 -97.01 -27.55
C ARG A 317 -38.54 -97.61 -28.51
N ILE A 318 -37.42 -98.09 -27.97
CA ILE A 318 -36.39 -98.76 -28.77
C ILE A 318 -36.94 -100.13 -29.19
N PRO A 319 -37.09 -100.39 -30.51
CA PRO A 319 -37.61 -101.66 -30.97
C PRO A 319 -36.65 -102.80 -30.59
N SER A 320 -37.20 -103.91 -30.11
CA SER A 320 -36.41 -105.09 -29.73
C SER A 320 -36.39 -106.16 -30.83
N GLN A 321 -37.30 -106.04 -31.81
CA GLN A 321 -37.55 -106.99 -32.90
C GLN A 321 -37.82 -106.25 -34.21
N PHE A 322 -37.48 -106.86 -35.36
CA PHE A 322 -37.66 -106.24 -36.69
C PHE A 322 -39.12 -105.91 -37.03
N SER A 323 -40.08 -106.67 -36.52
CA SER A 323 -41.51 -106.38 -36.64
C SER A 323 -41.93 -105.04 -36.01
N GLN A 324 -41.15 -104.52 -35.07
CA GLN A 324 -41.43 -103.27 -34.36
C GLN A 324 -40.81 -102.04 -35.04
N ILE A 325 -39.91 -102.23 -36.02
CA ILE A 325 -39.27 -101.12 -36.75
C ILE A 325 -40.30 -100.26 -37.49
N PRO A 326 -41.27 -100.80 -38.26
CA PRO A 326 -42.27 -99.98 -38.97
C PRO A 326 -43.11 -99.13 -38.01
N LEU A 327 -43.53 -99.71 -36.88
CA LEU A 327 -44.29 -99.00 -35.85
C LEU A 327 -43.46 -97.88 -35.20
N THR A 328 -42.16 -98.13 -34.97
CA THR A 328 -41.22 -97.13 -34.44
C THR A 328 -40.98 -96.01 -35.45
N ILE A 329 -40.92 -96.32 -36.76
CA ILE A 329 -40.79 -95.34 -37.84
C ILE A 329 -42.03 -94.44 -37.90
N ASP A 330 -43.23 -95.01 -37.75
CA ASP A 330 -44.46 -94.22 -37.76
C ASP A 330 -44.61 -93.38 -36.48
N GLU A 331 -44.19 -93.89 -35.31
CA GLU A 331 -44.10 -93.09 -34.08
C GLU A 331 -43.08 -91.94 -34.23
N LEU A 332 -41.94 -92.18 -34.88
CA LEU A 332 -40.94 -91.17 -35.23
C LEU A 332 -41.51 -90.10 -36.17
N LYS A 333 -42.29 -90.48 -37.18
CA LYS A 333 -42.93 -89.52 -38.11
C LYS A 333 -43.96 -88.65 -37.40
N ILE A 334 -44.79 -89.23 -36.53
CA ILE A 334 -45.78 -88.48 -35.76
C ILE A 334 -45.08 -87.49 -34.83
N LYS A 335 -44.09 -87.95 -34.05
CA LYS A 335 -43.32 -87.05 -33.17
C LYS A 335 -42.49 -86.02 -33.93
N LYS A 336 -42.03 -86.34 -35.15
CA LYS A 336 -41.39 -85.37 -36.03
C LYS A 336 -42.39 -84.26 -36.40
N ILE A 337 -43.64 -84.59 -36.73
CA ILE A 337 -44.67 -83.59 -37.07
C ILE A 337 -44.94 -82.67 -35.86
N ASP A 338 -45.09 -83.24 -34.67
CA ASP A 338 -45.34 -82.45 -33.46
C ASP A 338 -44.12 -81.60 -33.08
N PHE A 339 -42.91 -82.16 -33.15
CA PHE A 339 -41.66 -81.43 -32.94
C PHE A 339 -41.47 -80.30 -33.95
N VAL A 340 -41.79 -80.51 -35.23
CA VAL A 340 -41.71 -79.47 -36.27
C VAL A 340 -42.71 -78.36 -36.00
N LYS A 341 -43.92 -78.66 -35.50
CA LYS A 341 -44.89 -77.62 -35.11
C LYS A 341 -44.40 -76.79 -33.93
N ASP A 342 -43.92 -77.43 -32.87
CA ASP A 342 -43.40 -76.74 -31.68
C ASP A 342 -42.14 -75.93 -32.00
N VAL A 343 -41.24 -76.49 -32.82
CA VAL A 343 -40.05 -75.78 -33.32
C VAL A 343 -40.44 -74.63 -34.23
N ALA A 344 -41.46 -74.75 -35.08
CA ALA A 344 -41.91 -73.65 -35.94
C ALA A 344 -42.48 -72.48 -35.11
N VAL A 345 -43.22 -72.77 -34.04
CA VAL A 345 -43.68 -71.74 -33.08
C VAL A 345 -42.48 -71.08 -32.40
N ARG A 346 -41.54 -71.87 -31.88
CA ARG A 346 -40.37 -71.35 -31.18
C ARG A 346 -39.42 -70.56 -32.10
N ILE A 347 -39.23 -71.00 -33.33
CA ILE A 347 -38.46 -70.28 -34.35
C ILE A 347 -39.11 -68.93 -34.66
N LYS A 348 -40.44 -68.88 -34.76
CA LYS A 348 -41.16 -67.63 -34.99
C LYS A 348 -41.01 -66.66 -33.82
N GLU A 349 -41.11 -67.14 -32.58
CA GLU A 349 -40.85 -66.32 -31.38
C GLU A 349 -39.41 -65.78 -31.36
N LEU A 350 -38.43 -66.63 -31.68
CA LEU A 350 -37.01 -66.23 -31.77
C LEU A 350 -36.79 -65.21 -32.89
N ASP A 351 -37.47 -65.33 -34.03
CA ASP A 351 -37.40 -64.36 -35.13
C ASP A 351 -38.03 -63.01 -34.75
N GLU A 352 -39.11 -63.01 -33.99
CA GLU A 352 -39.72 -61.79 -33.43
C GLU A 352 -38.82 -61.12 -32.37
N GLU A 353 -38.10 -61.90 -31.55
CA GLU A 353 -37.11 -61.38 -30.61
C GLU A 353 -35.87 -60.82 -31.31
N ILE A 354 -35.35 -61.53 -32.31
CA ILE A 354 -34.24 -61.04 -33.15
C ILE A 354 -34.65 -59.75 -33.88
N GLY A 355 -35.87 -59.70 -34.42
CA GLY A 355 -36.41 -58.49 -35.06
C GLY A 355 -36.49 -57.29 -34.11
N ARG A 356 -36.93 -57.52 -32.86
CA ARG A 356 -36.94 -56.48 -31.81
C ARG A 356 -35.53 -56.00 -31.45
N ILE A 357 -34.54 -56.89 -31.40
CA ILE A 357 -33.14 -56.53 -31.17
C ILE A 357 -32.59 -55.73 -32.35
N ASP A 358 -32.89 -56.11 -33.59
CA ASP A 358 -32.46 -55.38 -34.79
C ASP A 358 -33.04 -53.96 -34.86
N GLU A 359 -34.32 -53.78 -34.50
CA GLU A 359 -34.92 -52.46 -34.35
C GLU A 359 -34.25 -51.63 -33.25
N ALA A 360 -33.90 -52.25 -32.12
CA ALA A 360 -33.20 -51.58 -31.02
C ALA A 360 -31.76 -51.18 -31.40
N ILE A 361 -31.07 -51.99 -32.20
CA ILE A 361 -29.75 -51.66 -32.77
C ILE A 361 -29.89 -50.50 -33.76
N LYS A 362 -30.88 -50.56 -34.66
CA LYS A 362 -31.12 -49.53 -35.69
C LYS A 362 -31.41 -48.17 -35.05
N LYS A 363 -32.33 -48.11 -34.08
CA LYS A 363 -32.64 -46.88 -33.32
C LYS A 363 -31.43 -46.29 -32.58
N LYS A 364 -30.45 -47.10 -32.20
CA LYS A 364 -29.22 -46.64 -31.54
C LYS A 364 -28.09 -46.29 -32.51
N LYS A 365 -28.11 -46.78 -33.75
CA LYS A 365 -27.16 -46.42 -34.82
C LYS A 365 -27.51 -45.08 -35.49
N ASP A 366 -28.78 -44.68 -35.42
CA ASP A 366 -29.26 -43.39 -35.94
C ASP A 366 -28.94 -42.21 -34.98
N PHE A 367 -28.17 -42.46 -33.92
CA PHE A 367 -27.72 -41.50 -32.89
C PHE A 367 -26.20 -41.31 -32.97
#